data_AF-A0A7K2XMK9-F1
#
_entry.id   AF-A0A7K2XMK9-F1
#
_cell.length_a   1.000
_cell.length_b   1.000
_cell.length_c   1.000
_cell.angle_alpha   90.00
_cell.angle_beta   90.00
_cell.angle_gamma   90.00
#
_symmetry.space_group_name_H-M   'P 1'
#
loop_
_entity.id
_entity.type
_entity.pdbx_description
1 polymer ?
#
loop_
_entity_poly.entity_id
_entity_poly.type
_entity_poly.pdbx_seq_one_letter_code
_entity_poly.pdbx_strand_id
1 'polypeptide(L)'
;TGMRLGPVIATPTRWSILVAPYDLERLGELLYAKDSVPSSLRFHSEGGYLLLPPSIAGSGQVRWERAPLAGSARPWLPDVEAVVDALVEASTSTPGGGSRLAY
;
A
#
# COMPACT_ATOMS: atom_id res chain seq x y z
N THR A 1 -13.97 9.25 -6.69
CA THR A 1 -14.71 8.62 -5.57
C THR A 1 -13.72 7.77 -4.78
N GLY A 2 -13.75 7.78 -3.44
CA GLY A 2 -12.73 7.09 -2.64
C GLY A 2 -12.90 5.57 -2.59
N MET A 3 -11.80 4.82 -2.69
CA MET A 3 -11.76 3.37 -2.47
C MET A 3 -11.86 3.03 -0.97
N ARG A 4 -12.59 1.94 -0.64
CA ARG A 4 -12.56 1.36 0.71
C ARG A 4 -11.23 0.65 0.93
N LEU A 5 -10.45 1.09 1.92
CA LEU A 5 -9.24 0.38 2.36
C LEU A 5 -9.50 -0.36 3.67
N GLY A 6 -8.78 -1.47 3.86
CA GLY A 6 -8.66 -2.17 5.13
C GLY A 6 -7.77 -1.43 6.13
N PRO A 7 -7.17 -2.13 7.10
CA PRO A 7 -6.23 -1.51 8.04
C PRO A 7 -5.03 -0.88 7.33
N VAL A 8 -4.58 0.28 7.84
CA VAL A 8 -3.46 1.04 7.29
C VAL A 8 -2.52 1.41 8.42
N ILE A 9 -1.25 1.07 8.23
CA ILE A 9 -0.15 1.38 9.14
C ILE A 9 0.54 2.64 8.62
N ALA A 10 0.76 3.61 9.49
CA ALA A 10 1.56 4.78 9.18
C ALA A 10 2.87 4.76 9.99
N THR A 11 3.97 4.95 9.27
CA THR A 11 5.26 5.39 9.82
C THR A 11 5.47 6.87 9.44
N PRO A 12 6.51 7.53 9.97
CA PRO A 12 6.78 8.93 9.64
C PRO A 12 7.02 9.21 8.16
N THR A 13 7.45 8.21 7.37
CA THR A 13 7.86 8.42 5.96
C THR A 13 7.15 7.50 4.96
N ARG A 14 6.34 6.54 5.44
CA ARG A 14 5.67 5.53 4.63
C ARG A 14 4.34 5.13 5.23
N TRP A 15 3.38 4.84 4.36
CA TRP A 15 2.14 4.17 4.73
C TRP A 15 2.16 2.76 4.14
N SER A 16 1.69 1.78 4.90
CA SER A 16 1.50 0.40 4.47
C SER A 16 0.02 0.07 4.54
N ILE A 17 -0.55 -0.28 3.38
CA ILE A 17 -1.95 -0.69 3.25
C ILE A 17 -1.98 -2.21 3.31
N LEU A 18 -2.75 -2.78 4.23
CA LEU A 18 -2.94 -4.23 4.27
C LEU A 18 -3.97 -4.65 3.21
N VAL A 19 -3.60 -5.61 2.39
CA VAL A 19 -4.39 -6.17 1.28
C VAL A 19 -4.58 -7.67 1.47
N ALA A 20 -5.56 -8.24 0.78
CA ALA A 20 -5.73 -9.69 0.72
C ALA A 20 -4.45 -10.36 0.19
N PRO A 21 -4.16 -11.61 0.57
CA PRO A 21 -3.03 -12.35 0.01
C PRO A 21 -3.06 -12.34 -1.52
N TYR A 22 -1.90 -12.15 -2.12
CA TYR A 22 -1.73 -12.10 -3.57
C TYR A 22 -0.45 -12.83 -3.96
N ASP A 23 -0.40 -13.32 -5.20
CA ASP A 23 0.78 -13.92 -5.78
C ASP A 23 1.61 -12.89 -6.56
N LEU A 24 2.93 -13.10 -6.58
CA LEU A 24 3.85 -12.16 -7.23
C LEU A 24 3.75 -12.18 -8.76
N GLU A 25 3.34 -13.31 -9.36
CA GLU A 25 3.20 -13.45 -10.81
C GLU A 25 2.07 -12.56 -11.32
N ARG A 26 0.89 -12.67 -10.72
CA ARG A 26 -0.28 -11.84 -10.99
C ARG A 26 -0.02 -10.38 -10.67
N LEU A 27 0.69 -10.07 -9.59
CA LEU A 27 1.11 -8.68 -9.35
C LEU A 27 2.00 -8.18 -10.49
N GLY A 28 2.94 -8.99 -10.98
CA GLY A 28 3.78 -8.65 -12.12
C GLY A 28 2.97 -8.35 -13.39
N GLU A 29 1.99 -9.20 -13.71
CA GLU A 29 1.06 -9.00 -14.84
C GLU A 29 0.27 -7.69 -14.69
N LEU A 30 -0.26 -7.43 -13.49
CA LEU A 30 -1.00 -6.20 -13.19
C LEU A 30 -0.14 -4.95 -13.40
N LEU A 31 1.11 -4.96 -12.94
CA LEU A 31 2.02 -3.84 -13.11
C LEU A 31 2.48 -3.67 -14.56
N TYR A 32 2.69 -4.78 -15.28
CA TYR A 32 3.06 -4.76 -16.70
C TYR A 32 1.95 -4.16 -17.57
N ALA A 33 0.68 -4.38 -17.20
CA ALA A 33 -0.47 -3.82 -17.91
C ALA A 33 -0.66 -2.30 -17.69
N LYS A 34 0.10 -1.66 -16.79
CA LYS A 34 0.01 -0.21 -16.55
C LYS A 34 1.06 0.55 -17.38
N ASP A 35 0.63 1.64 -18.01
CA ASP A 35 1.54 2.54 -18.75
C ASP A 35 2.64 3.13 -17.86
N SER A 36 2.35 3.37 -16.59
CA SER A 36 3.33 3.79 -15.58
C SER A 36 2.87 3.41 -14.17
N VAL A 37 3.84 3.15 -13.30
CA VAL A 37 3.61 2.87 -11.88
C VAL A 37 4.46 3.83 -11.05
N PRO A 38 3.93 4.40 -9.94
CA PRO A 38 4.70 5.27 -9.06
C PRO A 38 5.96 4.59 -8.52
N SER A 39 7.12 5.23 -8.69
CA SER A 39 8.42 4.72 -8.23
C SER A 39 8.54 4.62 -6.70
N SER A 40 7.63 5.25 -5.96
CA SER A 40 7.53 5.17 -4.50
C SER A 40 6.82 3.91 -3.99
N LEU A 41 6.08 3.21 -4.87
CA LEU A 41 5.32 2.03 -4.49
C LEU A 41 6.28 0.88 -4.14
N ARG A 42 5.95 0.15 -3.08
CA ARG A 42 6.71 -1.01 -2.60
C ARG A 42 5.73 -2.11 -2.24
N PHE A 43 6.11 -3.34 -2.53
CA PHE A 43 5.28 -4.52 -2.33
C PHE A 43 5.95 -5.46 -1.33
N HIS A 44 5.14 -6.04 -0.46
CA HIS A 44 5.57 -7.03 0.51
C HIS A 44 4.74 -8.30 0.30
N SER A 45 5.43 -9.42 0.10
CA SER A 45 4.83 -10.74 -0.06
C SER A 45 5.30 -11.65 1.08
N GLU A 46 5.05 -12.95 0.93
CA GLU A 46 5.53 -13.98 1.84
C GLU A 46 7.03 -13.83 2.16
N GLY A 47 7.39 -14.03 3.43
CA GLY A 47 8.75 -13.80 3.94
C GLY A 47 9.08 -12.35 4.27
N GLY A 48 8.22 -11.40 3.89
CA GLY A 48 8.30 -10.00 4.31
C GLY A 48 7.67 -9.78 5.70
N TYR A 49 8.19 -8.80 6.44
CA TYR A 49 7.66 -8.40 7.74
C TYR A 49 7.34 -6.91 7.77
N LEU A 50 6.29 -6.56 8.51
CA LEU A 50 5.89 -5.18 8.80
C LEU A 50 5.75 -4.99 10.31
N LEU A 51 6.14 -3.82 10.79
CA LEU A 51 5.90 -3.43 12.19
C LEU A 51 4.42 -3.13 12.40
N LEU A 52 3.82 -3.72 13.45
CA LEU A 52 2.43 -3.45 13.82
C LEU A 52 2.35 -2.45 14.98
N PRO A 53 1.41 -1.48 14.93
CA PRO A 53 1.16 -0.61 16.08
C PRO A 53 0.59 -1.37 17.29
N PRO A 54 0.98 -0.99 18.53
CA PRO A 54 1.98 0.04 18.84
C PRO A 54 3.42 -0.52 18.68
N SER A 55 4.23 0.14 17.84
CA SER A 55 5.66 -0.16 17.68
C SER A 55 6.46 1.12 17.42
N ILE A 56 7.78 1.06 17.59
CA ILE A 56 8.71 2.13 17.22
C ILE A 56 9.65 1.58 16.14
N ALA A 57 9.76 2.30 15.02
CA ALA A 57 10.80 2.10 14.02
C ALA A 57 11.97 3.04 14.31
N GLY A 58 13.16 2.78 13.74
CA GLY A 58 14.32 3.66 13.92
C GLY A 58 14.08 5.13 13.54
N SER A 59 13.08 5.41 12.71
CA SER A 59 12.66 6.75 12.30
C SER A 59 11.51 7.36 13.13
N GLY A 60 10.94 6.65 14.11
CA GLY A 60 9.85 7.13 14.97
C GLY A 60 8.69 6.15 15.16
N GLN A 61 7.58 6.65 15.67
CA GLN A 61 6.43 5.83 16.06
C GLN A 61 5.68 5.24 14.86
N VAL A 62 5.31 3.97 14.97
CA VAL A 62 4.40 3.26 14.08
C VAL A 62 2.99 3.32 14.67
N ARG A 63 2.03 3.85 13.90
CA ARG A 63 0.64 4.04 14.34
C ARG A 63 -0.37 3.46 13.35
N TRP A 64 -1.58 3.19 13.82
CA TRP A 64 -2.71 2.94 12.93
C TRP A 64 -3.17 4.27 12.33
N GLU A 65 -3.10 4.39 11.01
CA GLU A 65 -3.84 5.43 10.28
C GLU A 65 -5.31 4.99 10.12
N ARG A 66 -5.49 3.69 9.89
CA ARG A 66 -6.80 3.02 10.01
C ARG A 66 -6.62 1.73 10.79
N ALA A 67 -7.17 1.68 12.00
CA ALA A 67 -7.11 0.48 12.83
C ALA A 67 -8.04 -0.61 12.30
N PRO A 68 -7.72 -1.90 12.53
CA PRO A 68 -8.71 -2.97 12.41
C PRO A 68 -9.92 -2.70 13.31
N LEU A 69 -11.09 -3.21 12.91
CA LEU A 69 -12.29 -3.13 13.74
C LEU A 69 -12.04 -3.90 15.05
N ALA A 70 -12.38 -3.30 16.19
CA ALA A 70 -12.21 -3.95 17.49
C ALA A 70 -12.98 -5.28 17.52
N GLY A 71 -12.32 -6.35 18.02
CA GLY A 71 -12.89 -7.69 18.07
C GLY A 71 -12.84 -8.50 16.77
N SER A 72 -12.33 -7.92 15.67
CA SER A 72 -12.19 -8.64 14.40
C SER A 72 -10.89 -9.46 14.37
N ALA A 73 -11.00 -10.79 14.48
CA ALA A 73 -9.85 -11.70 14.28
C ALA A 73 -9.35 -11.75 12.82
N ARG A 74 -10.20 -11.34 11.86
CA ARG A 74 -9.88 -11.30 10.43
C ARG A 74 -10.42 -10.01 9.82
N PRO A 75 -9.66 -8.90 9.85
CA PRO A 75 -10.10 -7.67 9.24
C PRO A 75 -10.39 -7.89 7.75
N TRP A 76 -11.39 -7.19 7.22
CA TRP A 76 -11.60 -7.14 5.78
C TRP A 76 -10.42 -6.44 5.11
N LEU A 77 -9.92 -7.02 4.02
CA LEU A 77 -8.81 -6.50 3.24
C LEU A 77 -9.25 -6.36 1.77
N PRO A 78 -8.89 -5.26 1.10
CA PRO A 78 -9.12 -5.11 -0.34
C PRO A 78 -8.16 -5.98 -1.14
N ASP A 79 -8.54 -6.31 -2.37
CA ASP A 79 -7.66 -6.98 -3.32
C ASP A 79 -6.50 -6.07 -3.75
N VAL A 80 -5.33 -6.65 -4.04
CA VAL A 80 -4.14 -5.89 -4.45
C VAL A 80 -4.37 -5.12 -5.74
N GLU A 81 -5.10 -5.72 -6.68
CA GLU A 81 -5.45 -5.13 -7.98
C GLU A 81 -6.21 -3.81 -7.80
N ALA A 82 -7.26 -3.84 -6.97
CA ALA A 82 -8.05 -2.66 -6.67
C ALA A 82 -7.17 -1.53 -6.08
N VAL A 83 -6.30 -1.86 -5.12
CA VAL A 83 -5.44 -0.86 -4.47
C VAL A 83 -4.40 -0.29 -5.43
N VAL A 84 -3.74 -1.12 -6.23
CA VAL A 84 -2.76 -0.67 -7.22
C VAL A 84 -3.43 0.25 -8.24
N ASP A 85 -4.59 -0.12 -8.74
CA ASP A 85 -5.34 0.68 -9.71
C ASP A 85 -5.67 2.07 -9.17
N ALA A 86 -6.22 2.12 -7.95
CA ALA A 86 -6.55 3.39 -7.30
C ALA A 86 -5.32 4.25 -7.00
N LEU A 87 -4.19 3.65 -6.62
CA LEU A 87 -2.95 4.39 -6.36
C LEU A 87 -2.32 4.93 -7.64
N VAL A 88 -2.34 4.16 -8.74
CA VAL A 88 -1.88 4.60 -10.05
C VAL A 88 -2.77 5.73 -10.58
N GLU A 89 -4.09 5.58 -10.51
CA GLU A 89 -5.06 6.62 -10.89
C GLU A 89 -4.86 7.91 -10.07
N ALA A 90 -4.72 7.80 -8.75
CA ALA A 90 -4.50 8.96 -7.88
C ALA A 90 -3.16 9.68 -8.17
N SER A 91 -2.11 8.91 -8.50
CA SER A 91 -0.79 9.46 -8.80
C SER A 91 -0.73 10.20 -10.13
N THR A 92 -1.50 9.75 -11.13
CA THR A 92 -1.58 10.38 -12.45
C THR A 92 -2.51 11.59 -12.45
N SER A 93 -3.54 11.57 -11.60
CA SER A 93 -4.49 12.67 -11.43
C SER A 93 -3.96 13.83 -10.58
N THR A 94 -2.83 13.66 -9.89
CA THR A 94 -2.18 14.71 -9.11
C THR A 94 -1.15 15.45 -9.99
N PRO A 95 -1.39 16.68 -10.46
CA PRO A 95 -0.40 17.42 -11.23
C PRO A 95 0.75 17.81 -10.28
N GLY A 96 1.91 17.15 -10.41
CA GLY A 96 3.15 17.58 -9.74
C GLY A 96 3.80 16.61 -8.75
N GLY A 97 3.42 15.32 -8.71
CA GLY A 97 4.02 14.34 -7.77
C GLY A 97 4.98 13.31 -8.38
N GLY A 98 5.10 13.25 -9.71
CA GLY A 98 5.95 12.29 -10.39
C GLY A 98 7.36 12.84 -10.56
N SER A 99 8.28 12.47 -9.68
CA SER A 99 9.72 12.60 -9.97
C SER A 99 10.03 11.69 -11.15
N ARG A 100 9.91 12.23 -12.37
CA ARG A 100 10.33 11.60 -13.61
C ARG A 100 11.85 11.54 -13.57
N LEU A 101 12.38 10.40 -13.14
CA LEU A 101 13.80 10.11 -13.25
C LEU A 101 14.15 10.16 -14.75
N ALA A 102 14.86 11.21 -15.14
CA ALA A 102 15.58 11.24 -16.40
C ALA A 102 16.81 10.34 -16.24
N TYR A 103 16.93 9.34 -17.11
CA TYR A 103 18.19 8.65 -17.36
C TYR A 103 19.00 9.46 -18.37
#